data_AF-A0A3P7MVX9-F1
#
_entry.id   AF-A0A3P7MVX9-F1
#
_cell.length_a   1.000
_cell.length_b   1.000
_cell.length_c   1.000
_cell.angle_alpha   90.00
_cell.angle_beta   90.00
_cell.angle_gamma   90.00
#
_symmetry.space_group_name_H-M   'P 1'
#
loop_
_entity.id
_entity.type
_entity.pdbx_description
1 polymer ?
#
loop_
_entity_poly.entity_id
_entity_poly.type
_entity_poly.pdbx_seq_one_letter_code
_entity_poly.pdbx_strand_id
1 'polypeptide(L)'
;MDFGFIIFVEWETSKKRKMHTTDSLKFMAQHVREDVCQTFKKVRKVPRWLRILKTIYHDYGLKHICLISVLIIYQFIGAGVFYFCEAGYDESKEKIWNMRIAENRTRFVFDIIPLMFNNTDYLFFLTQEQTNEVSAKLHAEVTRYERQLGIKYTDQKIKWDFWNAMLYAQTICTTIGYGHLYPSTVSGRVFTMIYAIFGIPLVLSILDDLGNFTETLDLYPFYSSYGTIVLHQNR
;
A
#
# COMPACT_ATOMS: atom_id res chain seq x y z
N MET A 1 -39.36 -73.13 -54.08
CA MET A 1 -38.18 -72.66 -53.31
C MET A 1 -37.77 -71.33 -53.92
N ASP A 2 -36.99 -70.46 -53.26
CA ASP A 2 -36.40 -69.23 -53.88
C ASP A 2 -37.08 -67.86 -53.66
N PHE A 3 -37.64 -67.58 -52.48
CA PHE A 3 -37.84 -66.17 -52.05
C PHE A 3 -37.22 -65.90 -50.67
N GLY A 4 -37.39 -66.83 -49.71
CA GLY A 4 -36.79 -66.70 -48.38
C GLY A 4 -35.25 -66.72 -48.37
N PHE A 5 -34.63 -67.45 -49.30
CA PHE A 5 -33.16 -67.52 -49.40
C PHE A 5 -32.54 -66.22 -49.93
N ILE A 6 -33.20 -65.54 -50.86
CA ILE A 6 -32.73 -64.27 -51.44
C ILE A 6 -32.78 -63.16 -50.37
N ILE A 7 -33.88 -63.06 -49.62
CA ILE A 7 -34.03 -62.09 -48.52
C ILE A 7 -32.97 -62.33 -47.43
N PHE A 8 -32.67 -63.59 -47.12
CA PHE A 8 -31.64 -63.93 -46.12
C PHE A 8 -30.23 -63.54 -46.60
N VAL A 9 -29.87 -63.83 -47.86
CA VAL A 9 -28.57 -63.43 -48.45
C VAL A 9 -28.44 -61.91 -48.52
N GLU A 10 -29.51 -61.20 -48.88
CA GLU A 10 -29.51 -59.73 -48.94
C GLU A 10 -29.43 -59.08 -47.55
N TRP A 11 -30.07 -59.69 -46.55
CA TRP A 11 -29.92 -59.29 -45.15
C TRP A 11 -28.49 -59.53 -44.63
N GLU A 12 -27.89 -60.69 -44.93
CA GLU A 12 -26.53 -61.05 -44.53
C GLU A 12 -25.49 -60.09 -45.17
N THR A 13 -25.67 -59.75 -46.45
CA THR A 13 -24.79 -58.80 -47.16
C THR A 13 -24.99 -57.36 -46.69
N SER A 14 -26.22 -56.95 -46.34
CA SER A 14 -26.47 -55.65 -45.71
C SER A 14 -25.85 -55.55 -44.32
N LYS A 15 -25.87 -56.64 -43.53
CA LYS A 15 -25.27 -56.70 -42.21
C LYS A 15 -23.75 -56.61 -42.27
N LYS A 16 -23.12 -57.35 -43.19
CA LYS A 16 -21.66 -57.29 -43.44
C LYS A 16 -21.21 -55.90 -43.91
N ARG A 17 -21.97 -55.23 -44.79
CA ARG A 17 -21.69 -53.85 -45.21
C ARG A 17 -21.75 -52.86 -44.06
N LYS A 18 -22.81 -52.91 -43.23
CA LYS A 18 -22.94 -52.02 -42.06
C LYS A 18 -21.80 -52.22 -41.06
N MET A 19 -21.40 -53.48 -40.81
CA MET A 19 -20.31 -53.81 -39.90
C MET A 19 -18.96 -53.27 -40.39
N HIS A 20 -18.64 -53.45 -41.67
CA HIS A 20 -17.43 -52.90 -42.29
C HIS A 20 -17.39 -51.37 -42.26
N THR A 21 -18.53 -50.70 -42.50
CA THR A 21 -18.63 -49.23 -42.40
C THR A 21 -18.47 -48.72 -40.96
N THR A 22 -19.00 -49.44 -39.96
CA THR A 22 -18.78 -49.07 -38.55
C THR A 22 -17.33 -49.25 -38.11
N ASP A 23 -16.63 -50.26 -38.62
CA ASP A 23 -15.24 -50.51 -38.27
C ASP A 23 -14.30 -49.48 -38.91
N SER A 24 -14.57 -49.06 -40.15
CA SER A 24 -13.82 -47.97 -40.79
C SER A 24 -14.06 -46.62 -40.10
N LEU A 25 -15.28 -46.33 -39.66
CA LEU A 25 -15.59 -45.12 -38.88
C LEU A 25 -14.89 -45.10 -37.52
N LYS A 26 -14.81 -46.24 -36.81
CA LYS A 26 -14.07 -46.36 -35.55
C LYS A 26 -12.57 -46.13 -35.75
N PHE A 27 -12.00 -46.70 -36.81
CA PHE A 27 -10.59 -46.53 -37.14
C PHE A 27 -10.25 -45.05 -37.43
N MET A 28 -11.06 -44.36 -38.23
CA MET A 28 -10.88 -42.93 -38.51
C MET A 28 -11.03 -42.07 -37.24
N ALA A 29 -12.01 -42.38 -36.38
CA ALA A 29 -12.21 -41.65 -35.13
C ALA A 29 -11.03 -41.82 -34.15
N GLN A 30 -10.39 -43.00 -34.13
CA GLN A 30 -9.17 -43.24 -33.35
C GLN A 30 -8.00 -42.43 -33.89
N HIS A 31 -7.80 -42.42 -35.22
CA HIS A 31 -6.71 -41.68 -35.84
C HIS A 31 -6.82 -40.16 -35.61
N VAL A 32 -8.02 -39.60 -35.80
CA VAL A 32 -8.28 -38.17 -35.51
C VAL A 32 -8.04 -37.84 -34.04
N ARG A 33 -8.42 -38.74 -33.11
CA ARG A 33 -8.17 -38.55 -31.68
C ARG A 33 -6.67 -38.56 -31.37
N GLU A 34 -5.90 -39.41 -32.02
CA GLU A 34 -4.44 -39.48 -31.86
C GLU A 34 -3.75 -38.23 -32.40
N ASP A 35 -4.13 -37.75 -33.59
CA ASP A 35 -3.60 -36.53 -34.20
C ASP A 35 -3.88 -35.28 -33.36
N VAL A 36 -5.10 -35.18 -32.82
CA VAL A 36 -5.49 -34.11 -31.90
C VAL A 36 -4.65 -34.19 -30.62
N CYS A 37 -4.45 -35.39 -30.06
CA CYS A 37 -3.65 -35.58 -28.84
C CYS A 37 -2.17 -35.23 -29.04
N GLN A 38 -1.60 -35.56 -30.21
CA GLN A 38 -0.24 -35.16 -30.57
C GLN A 38 -0.11 -33.64 -30.75
N THR A 39 -1.09 -33.01 -31.37
CA THR A 39 -1.14 -31.56 -31.56
C THR A 39 -1.23 -30.82 -30.21
N PHE A 40 -2.09 -31.29 -29.30
CA PHE A 40 -2.18 -30.73 -27.94
C PHE A 40 -0.89 -30.92 -27.12
N LYS A 41 -0.19 -32.06 -27.25
CA LYS A 41 1.12 -32.28 -26.60
C LYS A 41 2.18 -31.29 -27.09
N LYS A 42 2.12 -30.88 -28.37
CA LYS A 42 3.10 -29.95 -28.97
C LYS A 42 2.89 -28.51 -28.50
N VAL A 43 1.65 -28.09 -28.24
CA VAL A 43 1.29 -26.73 -27.81
C VAL A 43 1.54 -26.49 -26.32
N ARG A 44 1.55 -27.55 -25.48
CA ARG A 44 1.74 -27.46 -24.02
C ARG A 44 3.22 -27.40 -23.58
N LYS A 45 4.07 -26.62 -24.25
CA LYS A 45 5.39 -26.28 -23.68
C LYS A 45 5.25 -25.00 -22.85
N VAL A 46 4.89 -25.16 -21.57
CA VAL A 46 4.90 -24.05 -20.61
C VAL A 46 6.31 -23.44 -20.58
N PRO A 47 6.45 -22.12 -20.74
CA PRO A 47 7.75 -21.48 -20.85
C PRO A 47 8.52 -21.59 -19.52
N ARG A 48 9.86 -21.62 -19.59
CA ARG A 48 10.72 -21.93 -18.43
C ARG A 48 10.46 -21.02 -17.22
N TRP A 49 10.18 -19.74 -17.45
CA TRP A 49 9.89 -18.77 -16.39
C TRP A 49 8.62 -19.12 -15.60
N LEU A 50 7.55 -19.60 -16.26
CA LEU A 50 6.31 -20.06 -15.60
C LEU A 50 6.52 -21.31 -14.75
N ARG A 51 7.48 -22.17 -15.11
CA ARG A 51 7.82 -23.36 -14.33
C ARG A 51 8.62 -22.98 -13.07
N ILE A 52 9.58 -22.07 -13.22
CA ILE A 52 10.34 -21.48 -12.11
C ILE A 52 9.39 -20.76 -11.14
N LEU A 53 8.45 -19.94 -11.66
CA LEU A 53 7.43 -19.28 -10.86
C LEU A 53 6.56 -20.27 -10.08
N LYS A 54 6.15 -21.37 -10.71
CA LYS A 54 5.31 -22.40 -10.08
C LYS A 54 6.07 -23.22 -9.04
N THR A 55 7.36 -23.49 -9.25
CA THR A 55 8.23 -24.15 -8.27
C THR A 55 8.48 -23.25 -7.07
N ILE A 56 8.75 -21.95 -7.30
CA ILE A 56 8.89 -20.95 -6.24
C ILE A 56 7.56 -20.74 -5.48
N TYR A 57 6.42 -20.82 -6.18
CA TYR A 57 5.08 -20.67 -5.59
C TYR A 57 4.70 -21.80 -4.62
N HIS A 58 5.07 -23.05 -4.91
CA HIS A 58 4.63 -24.22 -4.15
C HIS A 58 5.62 -24.64 -3.04
N ASP A 59 6.93 -24.37 -3.17
CA ASP A 59 7.94 -24.82 -2.21
C ASP A 59 8.28 -23.78 -1.10
N TYR A 60 7.96 -22.49 -1.27
CA TYR A 60 8.42 -21.42 -0.36
C TYR A 60 7.31 -20.63 0.38
N GLY A 61 6.05 -21.07 0.38
CA GLY A 61 4.98 -20.30 1.06
C GLY A 61 4.78 -18.90 0.47
N LEU A 62 5.05 -18.72 -0.83
CA LEU A 62 5.14 -17.42 -1.50
C LEU A 62 3.84 -16.61 -1.49
N LYS A 63 2.69 -17.22 -1.17
CA LYS A 63 1.43 -16.49 -0.94
C LYS A 63 1.64 -15.37 0.08
N HIS A 64 2.33 -15.68 1.19
CA HIS A 64 2.57 -14.73 2.28
C HIS A 64 3.55 -13.62 1.86
N ILE A 65 4.64 -13.99 1.18
CA ILE A 65 5.63 -13.03 0.67
C ILE A 65 5.00 -12.12 -0.41
N CYS A 66 4.12 -12.65 -1.23
CA CYS A 66 3.36 -11.88 -2.23
C CYS A 66 2.39 -10.89 -1.57
N LEU A 67 1.68 -11.30 -0.51
CA LEU A 67 0.76 -10.41 0.23
C LEU A 67 1.52 -9.26 0.92
N ILE A 68 2.67 -9.57 1.53
CA ILE A 68 3.54 -8.57 2.14
C ILE A 68 4.11 -7.61 1.09
N SER A 69 4.53 -8.10 -0.08
CA SER A 69 5.07 -7.24 -1.14
C SER A 69 4.01 -6.30 -1.73
N VAL A 70 2.77 -6.78 -1.89
CA VAL A 70 1.63 -5.95 -2.29
C VAL A 70 1.37 -4.84 -1.26
N LEU A 71 1.42 -5.14 0.04
CA LEU A 71 1.28 -4.13 1.09
C LEU A 71 2.39 -3.07 1.02
N ILE A 72 3.65 -3.49 0.86
CA ILE A 72 4.77 -2.58 0.75
C ILE A 72 4.55 -1.62 -0.43
N ILE A 73 4.22 -2.16 -1.61
CA ILE A 73 3.95 -1.33 -2.80
C ILE A 73 2.78 -0.37 -2.54
N TYR A 74 1.69 -0.86 -1.94
CA TYR A 74 0.53 -0.04 -1.57
C TYR A 74 0.89 1.10 -0.62
N GLN A 75 1.81 0.86 0.31
CA GLN A 75 2.30 1.83 1.28
C GLN A 75 3.15 2.92 0.62
N PHE A 76 4.04 2.54 -0.31
CA PHE A 76 4.85 3.50 -1.08
C PHE A 76 3.99 4.37 -2.01
N ILE A 77 2.98 3.78 -2.67
CA ILE A 77 2.04 4.53 -3.51
C ILE A 77 1.26 5.53 -2.67
N GLY A 78 0.69 5.08 -1.54
CA GLY A 78 -0.02 5.96 -0.61
C GLY A 78 0.86 7.13 -0.14
N ALA A 79 2.08 6.84 0.32
CA ALA A 79 3.04 7.85 0.77
C ALA A 79 3.35 8.89 -0.32
N GLY A 80 3.58 8.43 -1.56
CA GLY A 80 3.85 9.31 -2.69
C GLY A 80 2.69 10.24 -3.01
N VAL A 81 1.45 9.74 -3.01
CA VAL A 81 0.26 10.56 -3.27
C VAL A 81 0.03 11.57 -2.14
N PHE A 82 0.13 11.15 -0.87
CA PHE A 82 -0.04 12.07 0.26
C PHE A 82 1.03 13.16 0.28
N TYR A 83 2.29 12.79 0.04
CA TYR A 83 3.38 13.75 -0.06
C TYR A 83 3.13 14.76 -1.18
N PHE A 84 2.71 14.30 -2.36
CA PHE A 84 2.41 15.18 -3.49
C PHE A 84 1.23 16.13 -3.22
N CYS A 85 0.17 15.65 -2.55
CA CYS A 85 -1.01 16.46 -2.26
C CYS A 85 -0.78 17.48 -1.15
N GLU A 86 -0.03 17.13 -0.10
CA GLU A 86 0.03 17.93 1.14
C GLU A 86 1.33 18.70 1.32
N ALA A 87 2.48 18.21 0.84
CA ALA A 87 3.78 18.83 1.13
C ALA A 87 3.87 20.27 0.61
N GLY A 88 3.41 20.53 -0.62
CA GLY A 88 3.43 21.88 -1.19
C GLY A 88 2.45 22.84 -0.50
N TYR A 89 1.31 22.33 -0.03
CA TYR A 89 0.34 23.14 0.71
C TYR A 89 0.85 23.52 2.11
N ASP A 90 1.44 22.56 2.82
CA ASP A 90 2.01 22.78 4.15
C ASP A 90 3.18 23.78 4.11
N GLU A 91 4.09 23.63 3.14
CA GLU A 91 5.22 24.56 2.95
C GLU A 91 4.73 25.99 2.65
N SER A 92 3.70 26.13 1.82
CA SER A 92 3.10 27.43 1.49
C SER A 92 2.46 28.07 2.72
N LYS A 93 1.75 27.28 3.53
CA LYS A 93 1.13 27.74 4.78
C LYS A 93 2.18 28.22 5.78
N GLU A 94 3.27 27.48 5.94
CA GLU A 94 4.41 27.87 6.78
C GLU A 94 5.04 29.20 6.32
N LYS A 95 5.31 29.34 5.02
CA LYS A 95 5.87 30.58 4.44
C LYS A 95 4.97 31.79 4.71
N ILE A 96 3.68 31.68 4.41
CA ILE A 96 2.71 32.77 4.60
C ILE A 96 2.59 33.15 6.08
N TRP A 97 2.61 32.18 6.98
CA TRP A 97 2.55 32.45 8.42
C TRP A 97 3.82 33.16 8.90
N ASN A 98 5.00 32.70 8.50
CA ASN A 98 6.28 33.34 8.84
C ASN A 98 6.34 34.80 8.35
N MET A 99 5.85 35.07 7.13
CA MET A 99 5.76 36.42 6.60
C MET A 99 4.81 37.30 7.42
N ARG A 100 3.60 36.81 7.74
CA ARG A 100 2.61 37.56 8.53
C ARG A 100 3.09 37.85 9.95
N ILE A 101 3.75 36.89 10.60
CA ILE A 101 4.34 37.11 11.93
C ILE A 101 5.46 38.15 11.88
N ALA A 102 6.33 38.08 10.88
CA ALA A 102 7.38 39.07 10.70
C ALA A 102 6.80 40.48 10.49
N GLU A 103 5.76 40.61 9.66
CA GLU A 103 5.08 41.89 9.43
C GLU A 103 4.41 42.42 10.71
N ASN A 104 3.65 41.57 11.41
CA ASN A 104 2.98 41.95 12.66
C ASN A 104 3.99 42.39 13.72
N ARG A 105 5.16 41.73 13.81
CA ARG A 105 6.23 42.11 14.72
C ARG A 105 6.76 43.50 14.40
N THR A 106 7.02 43.79 13.12
CA THR A 106 7.49 45.11 12.69
C THR A 106 6.46 46.20 12.97
N ARG A 107 5.18 45.94 12.71
CA ARG A 107 4.09 46.87 13.06
C ARG A 107 4.02 47.11 14.56
N PHE A 108 4.03 46.05 15.36
CA PHE A 108 3.98 46.15 16.83
C PHE A 108 5.14 46.96 17.40
N VAL A 109 6.37 46.71 16.95
CA VAL A 109 7.57 47.46 17.37
C VAL A 109 7.46 48.93 16.95
N PHE A 110 7.00 49.20 15.73
CA PHE A 110 6.82 50.56 15.23
C PHE A 110 5.76 51.35 16.02
N ASP A 111 4.69 50.70 16.46
CA ASP A 111 3.61 51.35 17.21
C ASP A 111 4.01 51.60 18.69
N ILE A 112 4.78 50.68 19.30
CA ILE A 112 5.15 50.74 20.72
C ILE A 112 6.27 51.75 21.01
N ILE A 113 7.28 51.85 20.15
CA ILE A 113 8.43 52.75 20.36
C ILE A 113 8.00 54.21 20.63
N PRO A 114 7.17 54.85 19.80
CA PRO A 114 6.76 56.23 20.04
C PRO A 114 5.89 56.36 21.30
N LEU A 115 5.09 55.36 21.65
CA LEU A 115 4.30 55.37 22.90
C LEU A 115 5.20 55.33 24.15
N MET A 116 6.32 54.60 24.10
CA MET A 116 7.24 54.49 25.24
C MET A 116 8.17 55.69 25.40
N PHE A 117 8.66 56.26 24.29
CA PHE A 117 9.72 57.26 24.33
C PHE A 117 9.26 58.67 23.93
N ASN A 118 8.32 58.81 23.00
CA ASN A 118 7.81 60.10 22.56
C ASN A 118 6.55 60.52 23.33
N ASN A 119 6.61 60.42 24.66
CA ASN A 119 5.55 60.81 25.57
C ASN A 119 5.97 62.03 26.42
N THR A 120 5.00 62.87 26.77
CA THR A 120 5.23 64.09 27.56
C THR A 120 5.71 63.82 28.99
N ASP A 121 5.46 62.62 29.50
CA ASP A 121 5.79 62.24 30.88
C ASP A 121 7.27 61.90 31.07
N TYR A 122 7.97 61.41 30.03
CA TYR A 122 9.37 60.96 30.13
C TYR A 122 10.37 61.81 29.31
N LEU A 123 9.89 62.77 28.49
CA LEU A 123 10.71 63.78 27.77
C LEU A 123 11.95 63.20 27.05
N PHE A 124 11.83 62.01 26.46
CA PHE A 124 12.97 61.30 25.86
C PHE A 124 12.84 61.18 24.34
N PHE A 125 13.42 62.13 23.60
CA PHE A 125 13.40 62.09 22.14
C PHE A 125 14.53 61.20 21.59
N LEU A 126 14.16 60.10 20.92
CA LEU A 126 15.10 59.20 20.26
C LEU A 126 15.58 59.80 18.93
N THR A 127 16.88 59.73 18.66
CA THR A 127 17.41 59.95 17.31
C THR A 127 17.06 58.77 16.39
N GLN A 128 17.22 58.93 15.07
CA GLN A 128 16.94 57.84 14.12
C GLN A 128 17.86 56.62 14.36
N GLU A 129 19.13 56.85 14.69
CA GLU A 129 20.09 55.78 15.00
C GLU A 129 19.70 55.03 16.28
N GLN A 130 19.34 55.76 17.34
CA GLN A 130 18.86 55.14 18.59
C GLN A 130 17.54 54.40 18.41
N THR A 131 16.64 54.92 17.57
CA THR A 131 15.38 54.26 17.22
C THR A 131 15.63 52.91 16.55
N ASN A 132 16.59 52.85 15.62
CA ASN A 132 16.96 51.60 14.94
C ASN A 132 17.58 50.59 15.90
N GLU A 133 18.47 51.03 16.81
CA GLU A 133 19.09 50.15 17.80
C GLU A 133 18.07 49.60 18.80
N VAL A 134 17.18 50.45 19.32
CA VAL A 134 16.09 50.06 20.23
C VAL A 134 15.11 49.13 19.53
N SER A 135 14.76 49.43 18.28
CA SER A 135 13.91 48.55 17.45
C SER A 135 14.53 47.17 17.28
N ALA A 136 15.83 47.08 16.93
CA ALA A 136 16.52 45.80 16.79
C ALA A 136 16.54 44.99 18.09
N LYS A 137 16.81 45.64 19.24
CA LYS A 137 16.75 45.00 20.56
C LYS A 137 15.35 44.53 20.92
N LEU A 138 14.32 45.36 20.69
CA LEU A 138 12.94 45.01 20.98
C LEU A 138 12.45 43.87 20.08
N HIS A 139 12.81 43.88 18.80
CA HIS A 139 12.55 42.77 17.87
C HIS A 139 13.13 41.45 18.37
N ALA A 140 14.36 41.46 18.91
CA ALA A 140 15.00 40.28 19.45
C ALA A 140 14.26 39.76 20.71
N GLU A 141 13.85 40.64 21.61
CA GLU A 141 13.11 40.25 22.83
C GLU A 141 11.69 39.76 22.52
N VAL A 142 10.96 40.39 21.60
CA VAL A 142 9.66 39.90 21.14
C VAL A 142 9.79 38.50 20.53
N THR A 143 10.82 38.29 19.70
CA THR A 143 11.11 36.96 19.12
C THR A 143 11.39 35.92 20.21
N ARG A 144 12.11 36.30 21.27
CA ARG A 144 12.40 35.42 22.40
C ARG A 144 11.14 35.04 23.16
N TYR A 145 10.25 36.02 23.42
CA TYR A 145 8.97 35.80 24.08
C TYR A 145 8.04 34.90 23.25
N GLU A 146 7.92 35.13 21.94
CA GLU A 146 7.12 34.30 21.03
C GLU A 146 7.59 32.84 21.01
N ARG A 147 8.91 32.60 21.07
CA ARG A 147 9.47 31.23 21.18
C ARG A 147 9.06 30.54 22.48
N GLN A 148 8.97 31.27 23.58
CA GLN A 148 8.52 30.72 24.87
C GLN A 148 7.03 30.40 24.87
N LEU A 149 6.21 31.21 24.17
CA LEU A 149 4.78 30.96 24.00
C LEU A 149 4.48 29.76 23.09
N GLY A 150 5.45 29.32 22.27
CA GLY A 150 5.28 28.17 21.40
C GLY A 150 4.26 28.40 20.28
N ILE A 151 4.18 29.63 19.76
CA ILE A 151 3.25 29.99 18.67
C ILE A 151 3.66 29.23 17.41
N LYS A 152 2.74 28.44 16.84
CA LYS A 152 2.97 27.64 15.63
C LYS A 152 2.01 28.05 14.52
N TYR A 153 2.41 27.80 13.27
CA TYR A 153 1.56 28.02 12.10
C TYR A 153 0.47 26.95 11.94
N THR A 154 0.58 25.85 12.67
CA THR A 154 -0.30 24.69 12.61
C THR A 154 -0.30 23.95 13.94
N ASP A 155 -1.43 23.34 14.30
CA ASP A 155 -1.54 22.45 15.48
C ASP A 155 -0.86 21.10 15.24
N GLN A 156 -0.44 20.83 14.00
CA GLN A 156 0.30 19.63 13.63
C GLN A 156 1.66 19.61 14.31
N LYS A 157 2.00 18.46 14.89
CA LYS A 157 3.27 18.30 15.63
C LYS A 157 4.45 18.01 14.71
N ILE A 158 4.17 17.51 13.51
CA ILE A 158 5.17 17.07 12.52
C ILE A 158 4.82 17.63 11.13
N LYS A 159 5.86 17.81 10.30
CA LYS A 159 5.74 18.34 8.93
C LYS A 159 5.48 17.22 7.92
N TRP A 160 4.98 17.60 6.74
CA TRP A 160 4.82 16.68 5.61
C TRP A 160 6.14 16.34 4.91
N ASP A 161 6.86 15.37 5.47
CA ASP A 161 7.98 14.71 4.81
C ASP A 161 7.54 13.37 4.21
N PHE A 162 8.30 12.82 3.26
CA PHE A 162 7.97 11.53 2.64
C PHE A 162 7.81 10.40 3.66
N TRP A 163 8.71 10.32 4.65
CA TRP A 163 8.64 9.32 5.73
C TRP A 163 7.44 9.54 6.64
N ASN A 164 7.12 10.80 6.96
CA ASN A 164 5.94 11.13 7.77
C ASN A 164 4.64 10.82 7.00
N ALA A 165 4.62 11.01 5.68
CA ALA A 165 3.51 10.62 4.81
C ALA A 165 3.35 9.10 4.74
N MET A 166 4.46 8.35 4.72
CA MET A 166 4.46 6.89 4.80
C MET A 166 3.88 6.40 6.13
N LEU A 167 4.34 6.95 7.25
CA LEU A 167 3.79 6.65 8.57
C LEU A 167 2.31 7.00 8.66
N TYR A 168 1.89 8.14 8.09
CA TYR A 168 0.49 8.51 8.04
C TYR A 168 -0.36 7.50 7.25
N ALA A 169 0.07 7.10 6.06
CA ALA A 169 -0.62 6.08 5.28
C ALA A 169 -0.68 4.73 6.02
N GLN A 170 0.37 4.34 6.74
CA GLN A 170 0.35 3.15 7.59
C GLN A 170 -0.70 3.26 8.71
N THR A 171 -0.80 4.42 9.36
CA THR A 171 -1.78 4.65 10.43
C THR A 171 -3.24 4.63 9.95
N ILE A 172 -3.48 4.97 8.68
CA ILE A 172 -4.80 4.83 8.05
C ILE A 172 -5.14 3.34 7.87
N CYS A 173 -4.22 2.57 7.28
CA CYS A 173 -4.45 1.14 7.01
C CYS A 173 -4.64 0.32 8.30
N THR A 174 -3.87 0.65 9.33
CA THR A 174 -3.94 0.00 10.66
C THR A 174 -5.04 0.57 11.55
N THR A 175 -5.76 1.61 11.11
CA THR A 175 -6.79 2.33 11.87
C THR A 175 -6.34 2.90 13.21
N ILE A 176 -5.02 3.06 13.43
CA ILE A 176 -4.47 3.65 14.66
C ILE A 176 -4.80 5.14 14.75
N GLY A 177 -4.59 5.88 13.66
CA GLY A 177 -4.98 7.29 13.54
C GLY A 177 -4.49 8.22 14.65
N TYR A 178 -3.18 8.36 14.85
CA TYR A 178 -2.62 9.18 15.96
C TYR A 178 -3.03 10.66 16.00
N GLY A 179 -3.48 11.23 14.87
CA GLY A 179 -3.97 12.62 14.79
C GLY A 179 -2.91 13.72 14.85
N HIS A 180 -1.62 13.39 14.96
CA HIS A 180 -0.53 14.39 14.96
C HIS A 180 -0.18 14.94 13.57
N LEU A 181 -0.60 14.25 12.51
CA LEU A 181 -0.50 14.65 11.10
C LEU A 181 -1.82 14.30 10.40
N TYR A 182 -2.35 15.23 9.61
CA TYR A 182 -3.62 15.06 8.92
C TYR A 182 -3.68 15.90 7.63
N PRO A 183 -4.39 15.44 6.59
CA PRO A 183 -4.50 16.18 5.35
C PRO A 183 -5.35 17.43 5.55
N SER A 184 -4.79 18.59 5.20
CA SER A 184 -5.52 19.86 5.21
C SER A 184 -6.23 20.10 3.88
N THR A 185 -5.69 19.57 2.78
CA THR A 185 -6.27 19.74 1.45
C THR A 185 -7.55 18.92 1.28
N VAL A 186 -8.42 19.36 0.37
CA VAL A 186 -9.65 18.61 0.03
C VAL A 186 -9.28 17.31 -0.71
N SER A 187 -8.32 17.36 -1.63
CA SER A 187 -7.83 16.20 -2.36
C SER A 187 -7.22 15.15 -1.44
N GLY A 188 -6.37 15.55 -0.49
CA GLY A 188 -5.78 14.65 0.50
C GLY A 188 -6.83 13.97 1.36
N ARG A 189 -7.86 14.71 1.81
CA ARG A 189 -8.98 14.14 2.59
C ARG A 189 -9.80 13.11 1.81
N VAL A 190 -10.15 13.41 0.55
CA VAL A 190 -10.88 12.46 -0.31
C VAL A 190 -10.03 11.22 -0.59
N PHE A 191 -8.74 11.41 -0.87
CA PHE A 191 -7.83 10.29 -1.07
C PHE A 191 -7.70 9.41 0.17
N THR A 192 -7.62 9.99 1.38
CA THR A 192 -7.64 9.22 2.64
C THR A 192 -8.87 8.32 2.76
N MET A 193 -10.06 8.80 2.40
CA MET A 193 -11.29 8.01 2.45
C MET A 193 -11.22 6.80 1.51
N ILE A 194 -10.80 7.03 0.26
CA ILE A 194 -10.67 5.95 -0.74
C ILE A 194 -9.58 4.96 -0.33
N TYR A 195 -8.45 5.48 0.16
CA TYR A 195 -7.31 4.68 0.61
C TYR A 195 -7.67 3.79 1.83
N ALA A 196 -8.52 4.27 2.74
CA ALA A 196 -8.99 3.47 3.87
C ALA A 196 -9.87 2.29 3.44
N ILE A 197 -10.75 2.47 2.44
CA ILE A 197 -11.68 1.43 1.95
C ILE A 197 -10.92 0.18 1.46
N PHE A 198 -9.80 0.37 0.75
CA PHE A 198 -8.98 -0.75 0.27
C PHE A 198 -7.89 -1.17 1.25
N GLY A 199 -7.36 -0.23 2.04
CA GLY A 199 -6.27 -0.49 2.97
C GLY A 199 -6.68 -1.35 4.16
N ILE A 200 -7.87 -1.12 4.73
CA ILE A 200 -8.33 -1.85 5.93
C ILE A 200 -8.52 -3.35 5.63
N PRO A 201 -9.26 -3.78 4.58
CA PRO A 201 -9.39 -5.20 4.25
C PRO A 201 -8.05 -5.87 3.93
N LEU A 202 -7.15 -5.13 3.28
CA LEU A 202 -5.82 -5.63 2.91
C LEU A 202 -4.98 -5.93 4.16
N VAL A 203 -4.94 -5.01 5.13
CA VAL A 203 -4.22 -5.24 6.40
C VAL A 203 -4.86 -6.38 7.20
N LEU A 204 -6.19 -6.47 7.25
CA LEU A 204 -6.88 -7.57 7.94
C LEU A 204 -6.52 -8.94 7.35
N SER A 205 -6.44 -9.06 6.01
CA SER A 205 -6.01 -10.31 5.37
C SER A 205 -4.56 -10.67 5.70
N ILE A 206 -3.68 -9.69 5.91
CA ILE A 206 -2.29 -9.92 6.28
C ILE A 206 -2.18 -10.32 7.74
N LEU A 207 -2.96 -9.70 8.62
CA LEU A 207 -2.98 -10.04 10.04
C LEU A 207 -3.43 -11.49 10.25
N ASP A 208 -4.41 -11.97 9.49
CA ASP A 208 -4.85 -13.37 9.52
C ASP A 208 -3.73 -14.33 9.07
N ASP A 209 -3.09 -14.04 7.93
CA ASP A 209 -1.96 -14.83 7.44
C ASP A 209 -0.75 -14.81 8.41
N LEU A 210 -0.45 -13.66 9.05
CA LEU A 210 0.62 -13.52 10.05
C LEU A 210 0.30 -14.27 11.34
N GLY A 211 -0.96 -14.24 11.80
CA GLY A 211 -1.42 -14.97 12.99
C GLY A 211 -1.20 -16.47 12.85
N ASN A 212 -1.62 -17.04 11.71
CA ASN A 212 -1.40 -18.45 11.38
C ASN A 212 0.11 -18.81 11.35
N PHE A 213 0.95 -17.92 10.81
CA PHE A 213 2.40 -18.13 10.81
C PHE A 213 2.97 -18.14 12.24
N THR A 214 2.55 -17.20 13.11
CA THR A 214 3.00 -17.17 14.51
C THR A 214 2.56 -18.42 15.28
N GLU A 215 1.34 -18.91 15.06
CA GLU A 215 0.86 -20.16 15.68
C GLU A 215 1.72 -21.37 15.27
N THR A 216 2.11 -21.47 13.99
CA THR A 216 3.00 -22.55 13.53
C THR A 216 4.39 -22.47 14.13
N LEU A 217 4.92 -21.27 14.39
CA LEU A 217 6.22 -21.07 15.01
C LEU A 217 6.22 -21.44 16.49
N ASP A 218 5.19 -21.07 17.23
CA ASP A 218 5.08 -21.36 18.67
C ASP A 218 4.87 -22.87 18.94
N LEU A 219 4.18 -23.58 18.04
CA LEU A 219 3.99 -25.03 18.13
C LEU A 219 5.20 -25.84 17.65
N TYR A 220 6.12 -25.24 16.88
CA TYR A 220 7.30 -25.92 16.33
C TYR A 220 8.25 -26.50 17.41
N PRO A 221 8.66 -25.75 18.44
CA PRO A 221 9.49 -26.30 19.52
C PRO A 221 8.73 -27.32 20.38
N PHE A 222 7.41 -27.15 20.56
CA PHE A 222 6.58 -28.10 21.28
C PHE A 222 6.53 -29.45 20.53
N TYR A 223 6.16 -29.47 19.24
CA TYR A 223 6.11 -30.68 18.41
C TYR A 223 7.47 -31.38 18.31
N SER A 224 8.57 -30.63 18.21
CA SER A 224 9.94 -31.17 18.20
C SER A 224 10.32 -31.85 19.53
N SER A 225 9.78 -31.38 20.65
CA SER A 225 10.03 -31.96 21.97
C SER A 225 9.29 -33.29 22.16
N TYR A 226 8.01 -33.37 21.78
CA TYR A 226 7.25 -34.64 21.82
C TYR A 226 7.81 -35.69 20.86
N GLY A 227 8.22 -35.30 19.64
CA GLY A 227 8.83 -36.22 18.67
C GLY A 227 10.10 -36.90 19.20
N THR A 228 10.90 -36.19 19.99
CA THR A 228 12.12 -36.75 20.61
C THR A 228 11.80 -37.68 21.78
N ILE A 229 10.80 -37.35 22.60
CA ILE A 229 10.40 -38.14 23.78
C ILE A 229 9.82 -39.50 23.36
N VAL A 230 8.98 -39.56 22.31
CA VAL A 230 8.39 -40.82 21.84
C VAL A 230 9.45 -41.76 21.24
N LEU A 231 10.48 -41.22 20.58
CA LEU A 231 11.59 -42.02 20.04
C LEU A 231 12.52 -42.57 21.15
N HIS A 232 12.58 -41.91 22.30
CA HIS A 232 13.39 -42.35 23.44
C HIS A 232 12.70 -43.37 24.34
N GLN A 233 11.37 -43.48 24.26
CA GLN A 233 10.55 -44.42 25.03
C GLN A 233 10.29 -45.75 24.29
N ASN A 234 10.65 -45.82 23.01
CA ASN A 234 10.51 -47.00 22.15
C ASN A 234 11.86 -47.69 21.85
N ARG A 235 12.86 -47.46 22.72
CA ARG A 235 14.19 -48.07 22.71
C ARG A 235 14.45 -48.71 24.07
#